data_AF-A0AAD3DAT2-F1
#
_entry.id   AF-A0AAD3DAT2-F1
#
_cell.length_a   1.000
_cell.length_b   1.000
_cell.length_c   1.000
_cell.angle_alpha   90.00
_cell.angle_beta   90.00
_cell.angle_gamma   90.00
#
_symmetry.space_group_name_H-M   'P 1'
#
loop_
_entity.id
_entity.type
_entity.pdbx_description
1 polymer ?
#
loop_
_entity_poly.entity_id
_entity_poly.type
_entity_poly.pdbx_seq_one_letter_code
_entity_poly.pdbx_strand_id
1 'polypeptide(L)'
;MMFSKSLVTRRTNQMIKLKSTGRAFSTSSTCSTSDTVTTDQQDNGKQDSFNYTAIRNEIMDYWMKNEAASPQGTATKARYCCFTLHDARQSYLKTDANWHWLDRELSSNYAGETGAVHIYKGAICALNLRSTDPASMEFCTTHMATESEHLAMFEKIVPKGKRTILIPIWKMAGWTLGFLPTMIGGSKALYVTVEAVESFVEEHFHEQIDPLTKEEACPELVKLLKHCCEDEVHHKEDAANQLLKANENLDSWWIKPWSQIVTVGSKVAAEMARRI
;
A
#
# COMPACT_ATOMS: atom_id res chain seq x y z
N MET A 1 -22.98 -3.53 49.14
CA MET A 1 -21.98 -2.72 48.42
C MET A 1 -22.65 -2.26 47.12
N MET A 2 -23.45 -1.19 47.06
CA MET A 2 -23.27 0.23 47.36
C MET A 2 -22.23 0.96 46.48
N PHE A 3 -22.73 2.03 45.83
CA PHE A 3 -22.10 3.08 45.00
C PHE A 3 -21.90 2.77 43.50
N SER A 4 -22.23 3.65 42.55
CA SER A 4 -22.97 4.93 42.53
C SER A 4 -23.15 5.31 41.06
N LYS A 5 -24.33 5.77 40.66
CA LYS A 5 -24.56 6.46 39.38
C LYS A 5 -24.37 7.97 39.62
N SER A 6 -23.59 8.65 38.79
CA SER A 6 -23.63 10.11 38.63
C SER A 6 -23.41 10.41 37.14
N LEU A 7 -24.40 10.85 36.36
CA LEU A 7 -24.91 12.24 36.26
C LEU A 7 -23.79 13.25 36.02
N VAL A 8 -23.66 13.69 34.77
CA VAL A 8 -23.19 15.04 34.42
C VAL A 8 -24.17 15.65 33.43
N THR A 9 -24.53 16.88 33.76
CA THR A 9 -25.72 17.64 33.39
C THR A 9 -25.53 18.43 32.10
N ARG A 10 -26.55 18.39 31.23
CA ARG A 10 -26.75 19.33 30.11
C ARG A 10 -27.02 20.74 30.64
N ARG A 11 -26.30 21.75 30.18
CA ARG A 11 -26.65 23.17 30.37
C ARG A 11 -27.41 23.70 29.16
N THR A 12 -28.58 24.26 29.44
CA THR A 12 -29.48 24.97 28.52
C THR A 12 -29.26 26.48 28.55
N ASN A 13 -29.48 27.09 27.37
CA ASN A 13 -30.05 28.42 27.06
C ASN A 13 -29.46 29.69 27.69
N GLN A 14 -29.01 30.61 26.83
CA GLN A 14 -29.41 32.02 26.91
C GLN A 14 -29.73 32.59 25.52
N MET A 15 -30.98 33.05 25.38
CA MET A 15 -31.48 33.93 24.32
C MET A 15 -30.96 35.35 24.54
N ILE A 16 -30.45 36.00 23.49
CA ILE A 16 -30.44 37.46 23.39
C ILE A 16 -31.11 37.85 22.07
N LYS A 17 -32.16 38.66 22.22
CA LYS A 17 -33.02 39.24 21.18
C LYS A 17 -32.57 40.68 20.99
N LEU A 18 -32.30 41.14 19.77
CA LEU A 18 -32.32 42.59 19.45
C LEU A 18 -32.49 42.86 17.94
N LYS A 19 -33.73 43.25 17.63
CA LYS A 19 -34.25 44.30 16.71
C LYS A 19 -33.68 44.45 15.29
N SER A 20 -34.62 44.34 14.34
CA SER A 20 -34.57 44.89 12.98
C SER A 20 -34.95 46.38 12.93
N THR A 21 -34.35 47.13 12.02
CA THR A 21 -34.83 48.34 11.28
C THR A 21 -33.60 48.86 10.51
N GLY A 22 -33.57 49.27 9.24
CA GLY A 22 -34.54 49.51 8.18
C GLY A 22 -33.84 50.39 7.13
N ARG A 23 -33.83 49.93 5.87
CA ARG A 23 -33.91 50.64 4.57
C ARG A 23 -33.25 52.04 4.40
N ALA A 24 -32.36 52.18 3.40
CA ALA A 24 -32.54 53.14 2.28
C ALA A 24 -31.48 53.01 1.16
N PHE A 25 -31.98 53.24 -0.06
CA PHE A 25 -31.42 53.38 -1.40
C PHE A 25 -30.28 54.41 -1.54
N SER A 26 -29.27 54.17 -2.40
CA SER A 26 -29.06 54.97 -3.63
C SER A 26 -27.82 54.52 -4.45
N THR A 27 -28.07 54.41 -5.75
CA THR A 27 -27.22 54.58 -6.95
C THR A 27 -25.73 54.87 -6.80
N SER A 28 -24.88 54.15 -7.54
CA SER A 28 -24.03 54.72 -8.62
C SER A 28 -23.17 53.67 -9.30
N SER A 29 -23.03 53.84 -10.61
CA SER A 29 -22.30 53.02 -11.58
C SER A 29 -20.79 53.27 -11.52
N THR A 30 -19.99 52.24 -11.79
CA THR A 30 -18.65 52.21 -12.47
C THR A 30 -18.10 50.79 -12.24
N CYS A 31 -18.04 49.92 -13.25
CA CYS A 31 -17.07 49.80 -14.34
C CYS A 31 -15.62 49.59 -13.87
N SER A 32 -15.11 48.40 -14.22
CA SER A 32 -13.71 47.96 -14.27
C SER A 32 -13.03 47.55 -12.97
N THR A 33 -12.86 46.24 -12.79
CA THR A 33 -11.54 45.64 -12.50
C THR A 33 -11.57 44.14 -12.77
N SER A 34 -10.44 43.65 -13.27
CA SER A 34 -10.16 42.30 -13.73
C SER A 34 -10.27 41.25 -12.63
N ASP A 35 -11.17 40.29 -12.79
CA ASP A 35 -11.19 39.07 -11.99
C ASP A 35 -10.33 38.01 -12.67
N THR A 36 -9.04 38.01 -12.34
CA THR A 36 -8.22 36.80 -12.39
C THR A 36 -8.85 35.78 -11.46
N VAL A 37 -9.55 34.79 -12.03
CA VAL A 37 -9.93 33.56 -11.35
C VAL A 37 -8.63 32.80 -11.07
N THR A 38 -8.04 33.05 -9.91
CA THR A 38 -7.11 32.12 -9.27
C THR A 38 -7.92 30.89 -8.89
N THR A 39 -7.77 29.83 -9.68
CA THR A 39 -8.05 28.48 -9.24
C THR A 39 -7.14 28.17 -8.05
N ASP A 40 -7.66 28.32 -6.84
CA ASP A 40 -7.12 27.69 -5.65
C ASP A 40 -7.33 26.18 -5.77
N GLN A 41 -6.41 25.52 -6.48
CA GLN A 41 -6.13 24.11 -6.22
C GLN A 41 -5.38 24.06 -4.89
N GLN A 42 -6.10 23.76 -3.82
CA GLN A 42 -5.51 23.17 -2.62
C GLN A 42 -5.04 21.76 -2.98
N ASP A 43 -3.88 21.67 -3.62
CA ASP A 43 -3.04 20.49 -3.64
C ASP A 43 -2.23 20.50 -2.34
N ASN A 44 -2.74 19.82 -1.32
CA ASN A 44 -2.13 19.77 0.02
C ASN A 44 -1.55 18.37 0.28
N GLY A 45 -0.31 18.17 -0.18
CA GLY A 45 0.77 17.72 0.71
C GLY A 45 0.78 16.27 1.20
N LYS A 46 0.96 15.29 0.30
CA LYS A 46 1.45 13.96 0.69
C LYS A 46 2.44 13.42 -0.37
N GLN A 47 3.65 13.98 -0.42
CA GLN A 47 4.80 13.28 -1.00
C GLN A 47 6.09 13.97 -0.53
N ASP A 48 6.54 13.63 0.68
CA ASP A 48 7.97 13.67 0.95
C ASP A 48 8.60 12.66 -0.03
N SER A 49 9.20 13.16 -1.11
CA SER A 49 9.76 12.28 -2.13
C SER A 49 10.86 11.43 -1.50
N PHE A 50 10.66 10.11 -1.40
CA PHE A 50 11.71 9.19 -0.95
C PHE A 50 13.01 9.40 -1.73
N ASN A 51 14.15 9.37 -1.04
CA ASN A 51 15.44 9.41 -1.71
C ASN A 51 15.77 8.03 -2.30
N TYR A 52 15.17 7.73 -3.45
CA TYR A 52 15.34 6.44 -4.13
C TYR A 52 16.80 6.11 -4.45
N THR A 53 17.66 7.11 -4.62
CA THR A 53 19.10 6.89 -4.82
C THR A 53 19.76 6.42 -3.53
N ALA A 54 19.43 7.00 -2.38
CA ALA A 54 19.90 6.52 -1.09
C ALA A 54 19.41 5.09 -0.83
N ILE A 55 18.12 4.81 -1.03
CA ILE A 55 17.54 3.48 -0.84
C ILE A 55 18.25 2.42 -1.70
N ARG A 56 18.47 2.71 -2.99
CA ARG A 56 19.21 1.79 -3.87
C ARG A 56 20.64 1.55 -3.39
N ASN A 57 21.32 2.59 -2.91
CA ASN A 57 22.67 2.45 -2.36
C ASN A 57 22.64 1.60 -1.08
N GLU A 58 21.69 1.80 -0.18
CA GLU A 58 21.53 1.01 1.05
C GLU A 58 21.30 -0.48 0.75
N ILE A 59 20.37 -0.80 -0.16
CA ILE A 59 20.09 -2.19 -0.57
C ILE A 59 21.35 -2.85 -1.12
N MET A 60 22.07 -2.15 -2.00
CA MET A 60 23.28 -2.67 -2.60
C MET A 60 24.43 -2.79 -1.58
N ASP A 61 24.58 -1.84 -0.68
CA ASP A 61 25.58 -1.89 0.40
C ASP A 61 25.29 -3.07 1.34
N TYR A 62 24.01 -3.32 1.63
CA TYR A 62 23.57 -4.48 2.39
C TYR A 62 23.89 -5.79 1.64
N TRP A 63 23.57 -5.87 0.35
CA TRP A 63 23.93 -7.00 -0.51
C TRP A 63 25.44 -7.25 -0.52
N MET A 64 26.25 -6.20 -0.70
CA MET A 64 27.71 -6.30 -0.75
C MET A 64 28.31 -6.80 0.56
N LYS A 65 27.79 -6.32 1.71
CA LYS A 65 28.22 -6.80 3.03
C LYS A 65 27.94 -8.29 3.19
N ASN A 66 26.75 -8.75 2.81
CA ASN A 66 26.35 -10.16 2.88
C ASN A 66 27.13 -11.04 1.89
N GLU A 67 27.31 -10.58 0.65
CA GLU A 67 28.10 -11.30 -0.36
C GLU A 67 29.56 -11.41 0.07
N ALA A 68 30.16 -10.34 0.59
CA ALA A 68 31.53 -10.35 1.08
C ALA A 68 31.76 -11.27 2.28
N ALA A 69 30.69 -11.65 3.01
CA ALA A 69 30.71 -12.62 4.09
C ALA A 69 30.43 -14.06 3.62
N SER A 70 30.07 -14.26 2.34
CA SER A 70 29.79 -15.57 1.77
C SER A 70 31.08 -16.33 1.39
N PRO A 71 31.07 -17.68 1.33
CA PRO A 71 32.19 -18.48 0.83
C PRO A 71 32.61 -18.07 -0.59
N GLN A 72 31.64 -17.71 -1.45
CA GLN A 72 31.85 -17.23 -2.81
C GLN A 72 32.41 -15.79 -2.85
N GLY A 73 32.02 -14.93 -1.90
CA GLY A 73 32.59 -13.59 -1.74
C GLY A 73 34.04 -13.60 -1.30
N THR A 74 34.44 -14.62 -0.53
CA THR A 74 35.85 -14.85 -0.16
C THR A 74 36.70 -15.13 -1.41
N ALA A 75 36.17 -15.93 -2.36
CA ALA A 75 36.79 -16.18 -3.67
C ALA A 75 36.73 -15.00 -4.64
N THR A 76 35.84 -14.02 -4.41
CA THR A 76 35.73 -12.79 -5.21
C THR A 76 36.69 -11.72 -4.69
N LYS A 77 36.82 -11.54 -3.37
CA LYS A 77 37.88 -10.73 -2.73
C LYS A 77 39.28 -11.23 -3.12
N ALA A 78 39.47 -12.54 -3.23
CA ALA A 78 40.75 -13.13 -3.65
C ALA A 78 41.08 -12.91 -5.14
N ARG A 79 40.11 -12.53 -5.97
CA ARG A 79 40.28 -12.35 -7.43
C ARG A 79 40.68 -10.93 -7.85
N TYR A 80 40.57 -9.94 -6.98
CA TYR A 80 40.84 -8.54 -7.33
C TYR A 80 41.76 -7.88 -6.29
N CYS A 81 42.97 -7.48 -6.71
CA CYS A 81 43.82 -6.60 -5.90
C CYS A 81 43.16 -5.23 -5.64
N CYS A 82 42.13 -4.85 -6.43
CA CYS A 82 41.29 -3.66 -6.25
C CYS A 82 39.84 -3.98 -6.68
N PHE A 83 38.99 -4.47 -5.76
CA PHE A 83 37.54 -4.57 -6.01
C PHE A 83 36.91 -3.20 -5.71
N THR A 84 36.48 -2.48 -6.75
CA THR A 84 35.93 -1.13 -6.57
C THR A 84 34.43 -1.15 -6.30
N LEU A 85 33.90 -0.04 -5.75
CA LEU A 85 32.44 0.15 -5.61
C LEU A 85 31.71 0.04 -6.95
N HIS A 86 32.37 0.43 -8.05
CA HIS A 86 31.81 0.31 -9.40
C HIS A 86 31.68 -1.16 -9.83
N ASP A 87 32.70 -1.97 -9.59
CA ASP A 87 32.68 -3.41 -9.93
C ASP A 87 31.62 -4.16 -9.12
N ALA A 88 31.47 -3.78 -7.85
CA ALA A 88 30.44 -4.32 -6.97
C ALA A 88 29.02 -3.94 -7.44
N ARG A 89 28.81 -2.68 -7.83
CA ARG A 89 27.59 -2.19 -8.49
C ARG A 89 27.23 -3.03 -9.71
N GLN A 90 28.19 -3.20 -10.62
CA GLN A 90 27.96 -3.99 -11.83
C GLN A 90 27.66 -5.45 -11.50
N SER A 91 28.30 -6.01 -10.48
CA SER A 91 28.07 -7.39 -10.06
C SER A 91 26.66 -7.60 -9.48
N TYR A 92 26.17 -6.68 -8.63
CA TYR A 92 24.82 -6.73 -8.08
C TYR A 92 23.72 -6.67 -9.17
N LEU A 93 23.96 -5.89 -10.23
CA LEU A 93 22.98 -5.69 -11.31
C LEU A 93 22.88 -6.85 -12.30
N LYS A 94 23.78 -7.84 -12.25
CA LYS A 94 23.71 -8.99 -13.13
C LYS A 94 22.52 -9.89 -12.75
N THR A 95 21.91 -10.50 -13.75
CA THR A 95 20.77 -11.41 -13.57
C THR A 95 21.16 -12.71 -12.86
N ASP A 96 22.43 -13.11 -12.92
CA ASP A 96 23.00 -14.29 -12.26
C ASP A 96 23.60 -13.96 -10.88
N ALA A 97 23.49 -12.72 -10.41
CA ALA A 97 23.97 -12.32 -9.09
C ALA A 97 23.19 -13.04 -7.99
N ASN A 98 23.87 -13.51 -6.95
CA ASN A 98 23.24 -14.16 -5.80
C ASN A 98 22.11 -13.29 -5.23
N TRP A 99 20.97 -13.91 -4.94
CA TRP A 99 19.85 -13.27 -4.26
C TRP A 99 19.96 -13.53 -2.77
N HIS A 100 20.32 -12.48 -2.02
CA HIS A 100 20.22 -12.48 -0.56
C HIS A 100 18.76 -12.34 -0.13
N TRP A 101 18.46 -12.62 1.13
CA TRP A 101 17.08 -12.62 1.63
C TRP A 101 16.35 -11.31 1.30
N LEU A 102 17.00 -10.15 1.47
CA LEU A 102 16.40 -8.84 1.17
C LEU A 102 16.03 -8.67 -0.31
N ASP A 103 16.85 -9.15 -1.25
CA ASP A 103 16.51 -9.12 -2.68
C ASP A 103 15.23 -9.92 -2.97
N ARG A 104 15.08 -11.06 -2.28
CA ARG A 104 13.92 -11.94 -2.44
C ARG A 104 12.65 -11.30 -1.90
N GLU A 105 12.74 -10.66 -0.73
CA GLU A 105 11.61 -9.91 -0.17
C GLU A 105 11.22 -8.74 -1.06
N LEU A 106 12.19 -7.96 -1.56
CA LEU A 106 11.89 -6.84 -2.47
C LEU A 106 11.31 -7.30 -3.81
N SER A 107 11.74 -8.44 -4.34
CA SER A 107 11.11 -9.09 -5.49
C SER A 107 9.68 -9.52 -5.18
N SER A 108 9.44 -10.07 -4.00
CA SER A 108 8.12 -10.44 -3.50
C SER A 108 7.21 -9.23 -3.38
N ASN A 109 7.68 -8.11 -2.82
CA ASN A 109 6.90 -6.87 -2.74
C ASN A 109 6.53 -6.38 -4.13
N TYR A 110 7.49 -6.30 -5.06
CA TYR A 110 7.20 -5.91 -6.45
C TYR A 110 6.12 -6.80 -7.11
N ALA A 111 6.16 -8.11 -6.84
CA ALA A 111 5.14 -9.04 -7.29
C ALA A 111 3.78 -8.83 -6.59
N GLY A 112 3.82 -8.59 -5.28
CA GLY A 112 2.68 -8.28 -4.42
C GLY A 112 1.93 -7.04 -4.88
N GLU A 113 2.61 -5.91 -5.01
CA GLU A 113 2.03 -4.65 -5.52
C GLU A 113 1.45 -4.84 -6.92
N THR A 114 2.14 -5.61 -7.77
CA THR A 114 1.61 -5.95 -9.09
C THR A 114 0.31 -6.74 -8.97
N GLY A 115 0.24 -7.70 -8.06
CA GLY A 115 -0.95 -8.48 -7.74
C GLY A 115 -2.08 -7.59 -7.23
N ALA A 116 -1.82 -6.72 -6.25
CA ALA A 116 -2.78 -5.82 -5.60
C ALA A 116 -3.44 -4.87 -6.61
N VAL A 117 -2.65 -4.21 -7.46
CA VAL A 117 -3.18 -3.41 -8.58
C VAL A 117 -4.16 -4.24 -9.45
N HIS A 118 -3.84 -5.51 -9.70
CA HIS A 118 -4.70 -6.37 -10.52
C HIS A 118 -5.92 -6.90 -9.77
N ILE A 119 -5.86 -7.11 -8.46
CA ILE A 119 -7.03 -7.39 -7.61
C ILE A 119 -8.08 -6.30 -7.82
N TYR A 120 -7.70 -5.03 -7.67
CA TYR A 120 -8.65 -3.94 -7.88
C TYR A 120 -9.15 -3.84 -9.33
N LYS A 121 -8.31 -4.08 -10.34
CA LYS A 121 -8.78 -4.17 -11.75
C LYS A 121 -9.82 -5.27 -11.96
N GLY A 122 -9.62 -6.43 -11.33
CA GLY A 122 -10.56 -7.55 -11.36
C GLY A 122 -11.88 -7.20 -10.69
N ALA A 123 -11.80 -6.62 -9.48
CA ALA A 123 -12.96 -6.19 -8.72
C ALA A 123 -13.78 -5.12 -9.48
N ILE A 124 -13.11 -4.11 -10.05
CA ILE A 124 -13.74 -3.07 -10.86
C ILE A 124 -14.48 -3.67 -12.07
N CYS A 125 -13.85 -4.64 -12.74
CA CYS A 125 -14.48 -5.35 -13.85
C CYS A 125 -15.76 -6.07 -13.39
N ALA A 126 -15.70 -6.82 -12.29
CA ALA A 126 -16.86 -7.52 -11.73
C ALA A 126 -17.98 -6.56 -11.29
N LEU A 127 -17.64 -5.44 -10.65
CA LEU A 127 -18.60 -4.41 -10.23
C LEU A 127 -19.34 -3.80 -11.43
N ASN A 128 -18.63 -3.51 -12.52
CA ASN A 128 -19.25 -3.03 -13.76
C ASN A 128 -20.21 -4.05 -14.38
N LEU A 129 -19.93 -5.36 -14.24
CA LEU A 129 -20.81 -6.42 -14.76
C LEU A 129 -22.04 -6.67 -13.87
N ARG A 130 -21.96 -6.44 -12.56
CA ARG A 130 -23.05 -6.71 -11.60
C ARG A 130 -24.06 -5.57 -11.43
N SER A 131 -23.82 -4.42 -12.06
CA SER A 131 -24.36 -3.09 -11.73
C SER A 131 -23.47 -2.38 -10.71
N THR A 132 -22.95 -1.22 -11.10
CA THR A 132 -21.99 -0.43 -10.33
C THR A 132 -22.57 -0.01 -9.00
N ASP A 133 -21.93 -0.43 -7.90
CA ASP A 133 -22.09 0.19 -6.58
C ASP A 133 -21.08 1.34 -6.45
N PRO A 134 -21.53 2.61 -6.35
CA PRO A 134 -20.63 3.76 -6.29
C PRO A 134 -19.62 3.69 -5.15
N ALA A 135 -20.03 3.20 -3.97
CA ALA A 135 -19.15 3.12 -2.81
C ALA A 135 -18.03 2.08 -2.99
N SER A 136 -18.37 0.89 -3.50
CA SER A 136 -17.37 -0.14 -3.84
C SER A 136 -16.46 0.28 -4.98
N MET A 137 -17.00 1.06 -5.93
CA MET A 137 -16.20 1.57 -7.03
C MET A 137 -15.19 2.59 -6.56
N GLU A 138 -15.61 3.56 -5.74
CA GLU A 138 -14.74 4.54 -5.10
C GLU A 138 -13.65 3.85 -4.27
N PHE A 139 -14.04 2.89 -3.43
CA PHE A 139 -13.11 2.05 -2.67
C PHE A 139 -12.04 1.43 -3.58
N CYS A 140 -12.46 0.70 -4.63
CA CYS A 140 -11.50 0.06 -5.53
C CYS A 140 -10.60 1.07 -6.25
N THR A 141 -11.13 2.20 -6.71
CA THR A 141 -10.34 3.19 -7.46
C THR A 141 -9.32 3.89 -6.58
N THR A 142 -9.70 4.20 -5.33
CA THR A 142 -8.82 4.87 -4.37
C THR A 142 -7.68 3.94 -3.96
N HIS A 143 -7.99 2.72 -3.54
CA HIS A 143 -6.95 1.75 -3.15
C HIS A 143 -6.05 1.37 -4.33
N MET A 144 -6.61 1.14 -5.53
CA MET A 144 -5.80 0.88 -6.73
C MET A 144 -4.81 2.01 -7.04
N ALA A 145 -5.17 3.27 -6.76
CA ALA A 145 -4.26 4.39 -6.94
C ALA A 145 -3.06 4.29 -5.99
N THR A 146 -3.31 4.02 -4.70
CA THR A 146 -2.26 3.77 -3.70
C THR A 146 -1.37 2.59 -4.09
N GLU A 147 -1.95 1.44 -4.46
CA GLU A 147 -1.17 0.27 -4.93
C GLU A 147 -0.31 0.58 -6.16
N SER A 148 -0.82 1.45 -7.05
CA SER A 148 -0.07 1.87 -8.23
C SER A 148 1.11 2.77 -7.86
N GLU A 149 0.97 3.59 -6.82
CA GLU A 149 2.07 4.37 -6.26
C GLU A 149 3.10 3.47 -5.59
N HIS A 150 2.69 2.52 -4.75
CA HIS A 150 3.56 1.51 -4.16
C HIS A 150 4.35 0.74 -5.22
N LEU A 151 3.66 0.21 -6.25
CA LEU A 151 4.30 -0.46 -7.38
C LEU A 151 5.35 0.45 -8.04
N ALA A 152 5.04 1.72 -8.27
CA ALA A 152 5.98 2.68 -8.84
C ALA A 152 7.18 2.97 -7.92
N MET A 153 7.02 2.91 -6.60
CA MET A 153 8.13 2.99 -5.64
C MET A 153 9.05 1.78 -5.76
N PHE A 154 8.50 0.56 -5.78
CA PHE A 154 9.29 -0.67 -5.95
C PHE A 154 9.96 -0.75 -7.33
N GLU A 155 9.32 -0.23 -8.39
CA GLU A 155 9.96 -0.12 -9.70
C GLU A 155 11.21 0.76 -9.71
N LYS A 156 11.30 1.75 -8.81
CA LYS A 156 12.46 2.63 -8.69
C LYS A 156 13.59 2.00 -7.88
N ILE A 157 13.31 1.07 -6.97
CA ILE A 157 14.32 0.52 -6.06
C ILE A 157 14.74 -0.92 -6.38
N VAL A 158 13.87 -1.71 -7.02
CA VAL A 158 14.15 -3.11 -7.39
C VAL A 158 14.70 -3.17 -8.83
N PRO A 159 15.97 -3.57 -9.02
CA PRO A 159 16.55 -3.72 -10.35
C PRO A 159 15.79 -4.75 -11.19
N LYS A 160 15.73 -4.57 -12.52
CA LYS A 160 15.02 -5.51 -13.41
C LYS A 160 15.51 -6.96 -13.29
N GLY A 161 16.81 -7.17 -13.05
CA GLY A 161 17.38 -8.51 -12.84
C GLY A 161 17.08 -9.14 -11.47
N LYS A 162 16.41 -8.39 -10.58
CA LYS A 162 15.99 -8.80 -9.24
C LYS A 162 14.46 -8.79 -9.08
N ARG A 163 13.73 -8.74 -10.20
CA ARG A 163 12.28 -8.88 -10.23
C ARG A 163 11.94 -10.28 -10.67
N THR A 164 10.94 -10.89 -10.03
CA THR A 164 10.45 -12.20 -10.43
C THR A 164 10.04 -12.24 -11.91
N ILE A 165 10.34 -13.33 -12.60
CA ILE A 165 9.89 -13.52 -13.99
C ILE A 165 8.41 -13.91 -14.07
N LEU A 166 7.79 -14.27 -12.95
CA LEU A 166 6.40 -14.74 -12.87
C LEU A 166 5.35 -13.60 -12.87
N ILE A 167 5.77 -12.36 -13.14
CA ILE A 167 4.87 -11.18 -13.19
C ILE A 167 3.60 -11.41 -14.02
N PRO A 168 3.61 -12.02 -15.22
CA PRO A 168 2.38 -12.30 -15.96
C PRO A 168 1.40 -13.19 -15.19
N ILE A 169 1.91 -14.17 -14.43
CA ILE A 169 1.09 -15.06 -13.60
C ILE A 169 0.47 -14.26 -12.45
N TRP A 170 1.24 -13.39 -11.79
CA TRP A 170 0.76 -12.57 -10.69
C TRP A 170 -0.31 -11.56 -11.11
N LYS A 171 -0.20 -10.99 -12.31
CA LYS A 171 -1.26 -10.15 -12.89
C LYS A 171 -2.57 -10.91 -13.07
N MET A 172 -2.48 -12.13 -13.60
CA MET A 172 -3.65 -12.98 -13.82
C MET A 172 -4.26 -13.48 -12.51
N ALA A 173 -3.41 -13.87 -11.55
CA ALA A 173 -3.84 -14.33 -10.22
C ALA A 173 -4.54 -13.20 -9.45
N GLY A 174 -3.93 -12.01 -9.39
CA GLY A 174 -4.53 -10.84 -8.75
C GLY A 174 -5.87 -10.48 -9.40
N TRP A 175 -5.91 -10.36 -10.72
CA TRP A 175 -7.16 -10.08 -11.44
C TRP A 175 -8.26 -11.10 -11.14
N THR A 176 -7.92 -12.38 -11.13
CA THR A 176 -8.88 -13.46 -10.84
C THR A 176 -9.37 -13.40 -9.39
N LEU A 177 -8.47 -13.13 -8.45
CA LEU A 177 -8.77 -13.02 -7.01
C LEU A 177 -9.68 -11.82 -6.71
N GLY A 178 -9.53 -10.70 -7.42
CA GLY A 178 -10.47 -9.58 -7.30
C GLY A 178 -11.77 -9.80 -8.05
N PHE A 179 -11.72 -10.41 -9.24
CA PHE A 179 -12.90 -10.59 -10.09
C PHE A 179 -13.88 -11.61 -9.53
N LEU A 180 -13.45 -12.84 -9.24
CA LEU A 180 -14.36 -13.96 -8.94
C LEU A 180 -15.20 -13.74 -7.66
N PRO A 181 -14.61 -13.37 -6.51
CA PRO A 181 -15.38 -13.17 -5.28
C PRO A 181 -16.36 -12.02 -5.44
N THR A 182 -15.91 -10.91 -6.01
CA THR A 182 -16.76 -9.75 -6.31
C THR A 182 -17.89 -10.12 -7.27
N MET A 183 -17.61 -10.94 -8.29
CA MET A 183 -18.61 -11.39 -9.25
C MET A 183 -19.65 -12.33 -8.63
N ILE A 184 -19.29 -13.12 -7.62
CA ILE A 184 -20.20 -14.08 -6.98
C ILE A 184 -20.95 -13.43 -5.80
N GLY A 185 -20.20 -12.88 -4.85
CA GLY A 185 -20.68 -12.35 -3.57
C GLY A 185 -20.75 -10.83 -3.45
N GLY A 186 -20.50 -10.10 -4.55
CA GLY A 186 -20.56 -8.63 -4.57
C GLY A 186 -19.52 -7.97 -3.66
N SER A 187 -19.83 -6.75 -3.22
CA SER A 187 -18.97 -5.92 -2.38
C SER A 187 -18.55 -6.58 -1.07
N LYS A 188 -19.43 -7.40 -0.47
CA LYS A 188 -19.09 -8.16 0.73
C LYS A 188 -17.91 -9.11 0.50
N ALA A 189 -17.96 -9.90 -0.57
CA ALA A 189 -16.89 -10.84 -0.89
C ALA A 189 -15.61 -10.13 -1.32
N LEU A 190 -15.73 -8.96 -1.98
CA LEU A 190 -14.60 -8.07 -2.23
C LEU A 190 -13.91 -7.66 -0.92
N TYR A 191 -14.64 -7.05 0.01
CA TYR A 191 -14.06 -6.52 1.25
C TYR A 191 -13.46 -7.62 2.14
N VAL A 192 -14.11 -8.79 2.23
CA VAL A 192 -13.51 -9.96 2.93
C VAL A 192 -12.22 -10.42 2.25
N THR A 193 -12.15 -10.37 0.92
CA THR A 193 -10.94 -10.74 0.20
C THR A 193 -9.82 -9.73 0.45
N VAL A 194 -10.12 -8.44 0.37
CA VAL A 194 -9.13 -7.37 0.63
C VAL A 194 -8.64 -7.45 2.07
N GLU A 195 -9.53 -7.51 3.07
CA GLU A 195 -9.13 -7.62 4.47
C GLU A 195 -8.22 -8.84 4.75
N ALA A 196 -8.49 -9.98 4.12
CA ALA A 196 -7.65 -11.17 4.24
C ALA A 196 -6.29 -11.06 3.52
N VAL A 197 -6.25 -10.38 2.36
CA VAL A 197 -4.99 -10.07 1.65
C VAL A 197 -4.16 -9.11 2.48
N GLU A 198 -4.72 -7.99 2.91
CA GLU A 198 -3.96 -6.95 3.62
C GLU A 198 -3.49 -7.40 5.01
N SER A 199 -4.23 -8.29 5.66
CA SER A 199 -3.74 -8.94 6.89
C SER A 199 -2.47 -9.75 6.66
N PHE A 200 -2.34 -10.40 5.50
CA PHE A 200 -1.11 -11.08 5.12
C PHE A 200 0.00 -10.09 4.74
N VAL A 201 -0.34 -9.03 3.98
CA VAL A 201 0.63 -8.04 3.52
C VAL A 201 1.25 -7.29 4.70
N GLU A 202 0.48 -6.93 5.72
CA GLU A 202 0.99 -6.35 6.97
C GLU A 202 2.01 -7.28 7.65
N GLU A 203 1.70 -8.57 7.82
CA GLU A 203 2.64 -9.57 8.37
C GLU A 203 3.91 -9.63 7.53
N HIS A 204 3.78 -9.63 6.21
CA HIS A 204 4.89 -9.68 5.25
C HIS A 204 5.81 -8.45 5.32
N PHE A 205 5.26 -7.25 5.54
CA PHE A 205 6.07 -6.06 5.77
C PHE A 205 6.80 -6.12 7.11
N HIS A 206 6.15 -6.58 8.18
CA HIS A 206 6.81 -6.75 9.48
C HIS A 206 7.97 -7.76 9.43
N GLU A 207 7.83 -8.85 8.66
CA GLU A 207 8.92 -9.81 8.41
C GLU A 207 10.18 -9.16 7.82
N GLN A 208 10.04 -8.01 7.14
CA GLN A 208 11.15 -7.25 6.54
C GLN A 208 11.63 -6.10 7.43
N ILE A 209 10.69 -5.35 8.02
CA ILE A 209 10.97 -4.17 8.82
C ILE A 209 11.69 -4.54 10.12
N ASP A 210 11.28 -5.63 10.78
CA ASP A 210 11.80 -5.98 12.10
C ASP A 210 13.29 -6.36 12.06
N PRO A 211 13.77 -7.24 11.14
CA PRO A 211 15.20 -7.54 11.03
C PRO A 211 16.03 -6.31 10.66
N LEU A 212 15.59 -5.50 9.68
CA LEU A 212 16.32 -4.31 9.24
C LEU A 212 16.44 -3.28 10.36
N THR A 213 15.36 -3.05 11.12
CA THR A 213 15.37 -2.14 12.26
C THR A 213 16.30 -2.64 13.36
N LYS A 214 16.27 -3.94 13.67
CA LYS A 214 17.12 -4.56 14.69
C LYS A 214 18.61 -4.49 14.33
N GLU A 215 18.94 -4.60 13.05
CA GLU A 215 20.31 -4.51 12.54
C GLU A 215 20.76 -3.05 12.32
N GLU A 216 19.90 -2.06 12.54
CA GLU A 216 20.11 -0.66 12.17
C GLU A 216 20.52 -0.52 10.68
N ALA A 217 19.95 -1.37 9.82
CA ALA A 217 20.27 -1.49 8.42
C ALA A 217 19.22 -0.81 7.53
N CYS A 218 19.69 -0.20 6.44
CA CYS A 218 18.87 0.41 5.39
C CYS A 218 17.77 1.35 5.93
N PRO A 219 18.10 2.41 6.69
CA PRO A 219 17.11 3.27 7.32
C PRO A 219 16.17 3.97 6.34
N GLU A 220 16.62 4.34 5.14
CA GLU A 220 15.74 4.92 4.12
C GLU A 220 14.81 3.87 3.50
N LEU A 221 15.28 2.63 3.33
CA LEU A 221 14.41 1.52 2.91
C LEU A 221 13.34 1.23 3.98
N VAL A 222 13.72 1.18 5.26
CA VAL A 222 12.79 0.93 6.36
C VAL A 222 11.69 1.99 6.41
N LYS A 223 12.02 3.27 6.16
CA LYS A 223 11.00 4.33 6.04
C LYS A 223 10.01 4.06 4.92
N LEU A 224 10.49 3.64 3.74
CA LEU A 224 9.64 3.30 2.61
C LEU A 224 8.73 2.10 2.93
N LEU A 225 9.30 1.02 3.50
CA LEU A 225 8.52 -0.17 3.86
C LEU A 225 7.45 0.14 4.92
N LYS A 226 7.78 0.97 5.92
CA LYS A 226 6.80 1.43 6.94
C LYS A 226 5.69 2.26 6.33
N HIS A 227 6.01 3.15 5.39
CA HIS A 227 5.01 3.95 4.70
C HIS A 227 4.01 3.06 3.94
N CYS A 228 4.50 2.10 3.15
CA CYS A 228 3.62 1.15 2.47
C CYS A 228 2.80 0.35 3.49
N CYS A 229 3.43 -0.19 4.54
CA CYS A 229 2.74 -0.95 5.58
C CYS A 229 1.63 -0.15 6.29
N GLU A 230 1.84 1.14 6.55
CA GLU A 230 0.83 2.01 7.15
C GLU A 230 -0.38 2.19 6.22
N ASP A 231 -0.14 2.37 4.93
CA ASP A 231 -1.21 2.47 3.92
C ASP A 231 -1.95 1.10 3.78
N GLU A 232 -1.26 -0.05 3.87
CA GLU A 232 -1.93 -1.38 3.86
C GLU A 232 -2.77 -1.66 5.11
N VAL A 233 -2.31 -1.21 6.28
CA VAL A 233 -3.12 -1.27 7.51
C VAL A 233 -4.40 -0.44 7.32
N HIS A 234 -4.30 0.73 6.71
CA HIS A 234 -5.47 1.54 6.38
C HIS A 234 -6.39 0.83 5.35
N HIS A 235 -5.85 0.15 4.35
CA HIS A 235 -6.63 -0.65 3.39
C HIS A 235 -7.43 -1.76 4.08
N LYS A 236 -6.78 -2.50 4.97
CA LYS A 236 -7.41 -3.53 5.80
C LYS A 236 -8.54 -2.96 6.66
N GLU A 237 -8.28 -1.85 7.35
CA GLU A 237 -9.24 -1.20 8.24
C GLU A 237 -10.44 -0.64 7.46
N ASP A 238 -10.22 -0.03 6.30
CA ASP A 238 -11.32 0.48 5.48
C ASP A 238 -12.19 -0.68 4.95
N ALA A 239 -11.59 -1.78 4.48
CA ALA A 239 -12.33 -2.98 4.10
C ALA A 239 -13.22 -3.51 5.25
N ALA A 240 -12.67 -3.59 6.46
CA ALA A 240 -13.41 -3.98 7.66
C ALA A 240 -14.56 -2.99 7.99
N ASN A 241 -14.31 -1.69 7.87
CA ASN A 241 -15.31 -0.65 8.09
C ASN A 241 -16.45 -0.72 7.07
N GLN A 242 -16.15 -1.01 5.80
CA GLN A 242 -17.17 -1.17 4.75
C GLN A 242 -18.06 -2.38 5.01
N LEU A 243 -17.50 -3.48 5.53
CA LEU A 243 -18.28 -4.65 5.97
C LEU A 243 -19.26 -4.29 7.11
N LEU A 244 -18.81 -3.49 8.08
CA LEU A 244 -19.65 -3.04 9.20
C LEU A 244 -20.77 -2.10 8.73
N LYS A 245 -20.48 -1.13 7.85
CA LYS A 245 -21.47 -0.17 7.33
C LYS A 245 -22.58 -0.84 6.54
N ALA A 246 -22.25 -1.88 5.78
CA ALA A 246 -23.24 -2.63 5.00
C ALA A 246 -24.19 -3.47 5.88
N ASN A 247 -24.04 -3.45 7.21
CA ASN A 247 -24.77 -4.29 8.17
C ASN A 247 -24.73 -5.78 7.76
N GLU A 248 -23.63 -6.17 7.12
CA GLU A 248 -23.45 -7.48 6.55
C GLU A 248 -23.16 -8.48 7.66
N ASN A 249 -23.89 -9.59 7.67
CA ASN A 249 -23.66 -10.62 8.68
C ASN A 249 -22.25 -11.23 8.47
N LEU A 250 -21.30 -10.86 9.34
CA LEU A 250 -19.93 -11.36 9.39
C LEU A 250 -19.85 -12.83 9.82
N ASP A 251 -20.94 -13.43 10.31
CA ASP A 251 -21.02 -14.85 10.66
C ASP A 251 -21.38 -15.75 9.46
N SER A 252 -21.19 -15.26 8.23
CA SER A 252 -21.44 -16.08 7.04
C SER A 252 -20.47 -17.28 7.02
N TRP A 253 -21.00 -18.49 6.83
CA TRP A 253 -20.25 -19.75 6.95
C TRP A 253 -19.03 -19.86 6.02
N TRP A 254 -19.03 -19.11 4.92
CA TRP A 254 -17.97 -19.15 3.90
C TRP A 254 -16.82 -18.17 4.18
N ILE A 255 -16.99 -17.17 5.06
CA ILE A 255 -16.00 -16.11 5.28
C ILE A 255 -14.68 -16.69 5.80
N LYS A 256 -14.72 -17.44 6.91
CA LYS A 256 -13.50 -18.00 7.51
C LYS A 256 -12.76 -18.96 6.56
N PRO A 257 -13.43 -19.94 5.91
CA PRO A 257 -12.76 -20.78 4.92
C PRO A 257 -12.15 -19.98 3.76
N TRP A 258 -12.86 -18.96 3.26
CA TRP A 258 -12.36 -18.13 2.18
C TRP A 258 -11.13 -17.31 2.58
N SER A 259 -11.18 -16.61 3.71
CA SER A 259 -10.03 -15.85 4.23
C SER A 259 -8.82 -16.77 4.44
N GLN A 260 -9.00 -17.99 4.94
CA GLN A 260 -7.90 -18.96 5.06
C GLN A 260 -7.29 -19.35 3.71
N ILE A 261 -8.12 -19.58 2.68
CA ILE A 261 -7.64 -19.87 1.33
C ILE A 261 -6.82 -18.69 0.79
N VAL A 262 -7.32 -17.46 0.96
CA VAL A 262 -6.64 -16.23 0.54
C VAL A 262 -5.31 -16.09 1.26
N THR A 263 -5.29 -16.18 2.60
CA THR A 263 -4.06 -16.07 3.39
C THR A 263 -3.02 -17.12 3.00
N VAL A 264 -3.40 -18.40 2.87
CA VAL A 264 -2.47 -19.46 2.48
C VAL A 264 -1.98 -19.26 1.04
N GLY A 265 -2.88 -18.88 0.13
CA GLY A 265 -2.55 -18.55 -1.25
C GLY A 265 -1.53 -17.42 -1.36
N SER A 266 -1.72 -16.33 -0.61
CA SER A 266 -0.80 -15.20 -0.57
C SER A 266 0.58 -15.59 -0.01
N LYS A 267 0.62 -16.40 1.06
CA LYS A 267 1.88 -16.94 1.61
C LYS A 267 2.66 -17.76 0.57
N VAL A 268 1.96 -18.63 -0.17
CA VAL A 268 2.58 -19.44 -1.23
C VAL A 268 3.06 -18.56 -2.39
N ALA A 269 2.26 -17.57 -2.81
CA ALA A 269 2.62 -16.67 -3.89
C ALA A 269 3.87 -15.85 -3.57
N ALA A 270 3.94 -15.27 -2.36
CA ALA A 270 5.12 -14.54 -1.89
C ALA A 270 6.36 -15.45 -1.88
N GLU A 271 6.24 -16.66 -1.35
CA GLU A 271 7.35 -17.62 -1.32
C GLU A 271 7.82 -18.02 -2.73
N MET A 272 6.93 -18.13 -3.70
CA MET A 272 7.29 -18.36 -5.11
C MET A 272 7.99 -17.13 -5.72
N ALA A 273 7.49 -15.92 -5.46
CA ALA A 273 8.07 -14.68 -5.95
C ALA A 273 9.46 -14.37 -5.35
N ARG A 274 9.74 -14.87 -4.15
CA ARG A 274 11.07 -14.85 -3.51
C ARG A 274 12.10 -15.72 -4.24
N ARG A 275 11.68 -16.74 -4.98
CA ARG A 275 12.58 -17.78 -5.51
C ARG A 275 12.86 -17.70 -7.01
N ILE A 276 11.97 -17.07 -7.77
CA ILE A 276 11.89 -17.14 -9.24
C ILE A 276 11.84 -15.73 -9.80
#